data_AF-A0A536T9M7-F1
#
_entry.id   AF-A0A536T9M7-F1
#
_cell.length_a   1.000
_cell.length_b   1.000
_cell.length_c   1.000
_cell.angle_alpha   90.00
_cell.angle_beta   90.00
_cell.angle_gamma   90.00
#
_symmetry.space_group_name_H-M   'P 1'
#
loop_
_entity.id
_entity.type
_entity.pdbx_description
1 polymer ?
#
loop_
_entity_poly.entity_id
_entity_poly.type
_entity_poly.pdbx_seq_one_letter_code
_entity_poly.pdbx_strand_id
1 'polypeptide(L)'
;MRTELLTARNAVSLAQARALADGAVMRMVFELMRPRTLNETWLADSVVHYWDEGEAHVAANAIDESGKIDLNSASDALLKGLLQSAGGLDVDAAQRVVDVIDDWKDADDLRRPNGAEAPDYQAAGLTYKPANAPFESVAELRRVLGMTATLYAAVADHLTVFSKSP
;
A
#
# COMPACT_ATOMS: atom_id res chain seq x y z
N MET A 1 15.57 26.19 -31.02
CA MET A 1 14.27 26.92 -30.99
C MET A 1 13.02 26.06 -30.87
N ARG A 2 12.60 25.22 -31.86
CA ARG A 2 11.32 24.47 -31.75
C ARG A 2 11.29 23.43 -30.62
N THR A 3 12.41 22.76 -30.38
CA THR A 3 12.59 21.80 -29.28
C THR A 3 12.64 22.46 -27.91
N GLU A 4 13.31 23.61 -27.78
CA GLU A 4 13.37 24.37 -26.52
C GLU A 4 12.00 24.92 -26.09
N LEU A 5 11.18 25.39 -27.06
CA LEU A 5 9.81 25.81 -26.80
C LEU A 5 8.90 24.66 -26.33
N LEU A 6 9.07 23.47 -26.91
CA LEU A 6 8.35 22.26 -26.47
C LEU A 6 8.78 21.84 -25.06
N THR A 7 10.08 21.86 -24.76
CA THR A 7 10.59 21.54 -23.43
C THR A 7 10.09 22.52 -22.38
N ALA A 8 10.12 23.83 -22.68
CA ALA A 8 9.61 24.87 -21.78
C ALA A 8 8.11 24.71 -21.53
N ARG A 9 7.32 24.47 -22.58
CA ARG A 9 5.89 24.20 -22.45
C ARG A 9 5.61 22.96 -21.59
N ASN A 10 6.32 21.87 -21.84
CA ASN A 10 6.16 20.63 -21.06
C ASN A 10 6.51 20.83 -19.58
N ALA A 11 7.56 21.60 -19.29
CA ALA A 11 7.93 21.92 -17.92
C ALA A 11 6.83 22.73 -17.19
N VAL A 12 6.26 23.73 -17.87
CA VAL A 12 5.13 24.51 -17.33
C VAL A 12 3.90 23.64 -17.12
N SER A 13 3.52 22.81 -18.10
CA SER A 13 2.38 21.90 -17.97
C SER A 13 2.55 20.88 -16.83
N LEU A 14 3.77 20.35 -16.64
CA LEU A 14 4.06 19.44 -15.53
C LEU A 14 3.97 20.15 -14.17
N ALA A 15 4.49 21.37 -14.07
CA ALA A 15 4.40 22.17 -12.84
C ALA A 15 2.94 22.48 -12.48
N GLN A 16 2.12 22.84 -13.48
CA GLN A 16 0.68 23.06 -13.31
C GLN A 16 -0.03 21.77 -12.87
N ALA A 17 0.24 20.64 -13.51
CA ALA A 17 -0.37 19.36 -13.15
C ALA A 17 -0.03 18.93 -11.71
N ARG A 18 1.22 19.15 -11.26
CA ARG A 18 1.63 18.86 -9.87
C ARG A 18 0.93 19.78 -8.88
N ALA A 19 0.91 21.09 -9.14
CA ALA A 19 0.22 22.04 -8.28
C ALA A 19 -1.29 21.72 -8.16
N LEU A 20 -1.92 21.30 -9.24
CA LEU A 20 -3.31 20.83 -9.24
C LEU A 20 -3.50 19.55 -8.41
N ALA A 21 -2.60 18.58 -8.54
CA ALA A 21 -2.65 17.35 -7.75
C ALA A 21 -2.49 17.63 -6.24
N ASP A 22 -1.52 18.47 -5.87
CA ASP A 22 -1.30 18.86 -4.47
C ASP A 22 -2.52 19.62 -3.91
N GLY A 23 -3.09 20.54 -4.71
CA GLY A 23 -4.33 21.24 -4.37
C GLY A 23 -5.52 20.29 -4.21
N ALA A 24 -5.62 19.26 -5.04
CA ALA A 24 -6.66 18.25 -4.95
C ALA A 24 -6.56 17.42 -3.66
N VAL A 25 -5.34 17.04 -3.25
CA VAL A 25 -5.11 16.37 -1.96
C VAL A 25 -5.55 17.27 -0.80
N MET A 26 -5.15 18.55 -0.82
CA MET A 26 -5.54 19.51 0.22
C MET A 26 -7.06 19.71 0.28
N ARG A 27 -7.73 19.76 -0.87
CA ARG A 27 -9.20 19.85 -0.94
C ARG A 27 -9.87 18.60 -0.37
N MET A 28 -9.40 17.41 -0.74
CA MET A 28 -9.90 16.14 -0.19
C MET A 28 -9.79 16.14 1.33
N VAL A 29 -8.63 16.50 1.89
CA VAL A 29 -8.42 16.58 3.34
C VAL A 29 -9.39 17.57 3.99
N PHE A 30 -9.55 18.77 3.41
CA PHE A 30 -10.49 19.75 3.93
C PHE A 30 -11.92 19.23 3.98
N GLU A 31 -12.40 18.59 2.90
CA GLU A 31 -13.76 18.04 2.85
C GLU A 31 -13.97 16.91 3.86
N LEU A 32 -12.98 16.04 4.05
CA LEU A 32 -13.01 14.96 5.05
C LEU A 32 -13.03 15.49 6.50
N MET A 33 -12.48 16.68 6.74
CA MET A 33 -12.46 17.32 8.06
C MET A 33 -13.75 18.07 8.41
N ARG A 34 -14.66 18.27 7.44
CA ARG A 34 -15.91 19.00 7.69
C ARG A 34 -16.80 18.20 8.66
N PRO A 35 -17.62 18.87 9.48
CA PRO A 35 -18.56 18.20 10.36
C PRO A 35 -19.46 17.23 9.58
N ARG A 36 -19.58 15.99 10.06
CA ARG A 36 -20.42 14.94 9.46
C ARG A 36 -21.93 15.18 9.63
N THR A 37 -22.32 16.36 10.09
CA THR A 37 -23.71 16.78 10.26
C THR A 37 -24.30 17.39 8.99
N LEU A 38 -23.49 17.58 7.95
CA LEU A 38 -23.92 18.06 6.64
C LEU A 38 -24.11 16.86 5.70
N ASN A 39 -25.20 16.83 4.94
CA ASN A 39 -25.50 15.77 3.96
C ASN A 39 -24.53 15.70 2.77
N GLU A 40 -23.57 16.62 2.68
CA GLU A 40 -22.62 16.78 1.56
C GLU A 40 -21.17 16.54 1.97
N THR A 41 -20.91 16.18 3.23
CA THR A 41 -19.54 15.90 3.70
C THR A 41 -19.00 14.66 2.99
N TRP A 42 -17.85 14.80 2.35
CA TRP A 42 -17.19 13.67 1.66
C TRP A 42 -16.72 12.64 2.70
N LEU A 43 -16.75 11.37 2.31
CA LEU A 43 -16.33 10.25 3.13
C LEU A 43 -15.12 9.56 2.49
N ALA A 44 -14.36 8.83 3.32
CA ALA A 44 -13.26 7.99 2.85
C ALA A 44 -13.78 6.60 2.41
N ASP A 45 -14.80 6.60 1.55
CA ASP A 45 -15.58 5.41 1.16
C ASP A 45 -15.33 4.99 -0.30
N SER A 46 -14.23 5.46 -0.90
CA SER A 46 -13.81 5.23 -2.30
C SER A 46 -14.64 5.92 -3.38
N VAL A 47 -15.71 6.67 -3.03
CA VAL A 47 -16.49 7.43 -4.00
C VAL A 47 -15.62 8.50 -4.67
N VAL A 48 -15.66 8.55 -6.01
CA VAL A 48 -14.92 9.54 -6.78
C VAL A 48 -15.69 10.85 -6.82
N HIS A 49 -15.07 11.91 -6.36
CA HIS A 49 -15.56 13.27 -6.43
C HIS A 49 -14.92 13.99 -7.61
N TYR A 50 -15.74 14.73 -8.35
CA TYR A 50 -15.33 15.48 -9.53
C TYR A 50 -15.58 16.97 -9.31
N TRP A 51 -14.64 17.80 -9.75
CA TRP A 51 -14.83 19.26 -9.80
C TRP A 51 -13.89 19.90 -10.83
N ASP A 52 -14.18 21.15 -11.16
CA ASP A 52 -13.38 21.96 -12.07
C ASP A 52 -12.50 22.94 -11.27
N GLU A 53 -11.23 23.04 -11.63
CA GLU A 53 -10.26 24.01 -11.12
C GLU A 53 -9.62 24.75 -12.30
N GLY A 54 -10.14 25.94 -12.62
CA GLY A 54 -9.77 26.65 -13.85
C GLY A 54 -10.16 25.86 -15.10
N GLU A 55 -9.18 25.47 -15.91
CA GLU A 55 -9.37 24.63 -17.11
C GLU A 55 -9.17 23.12 -16.83
N ALA A 56 -8.84 22.73 -15.60
CA ALA A 56 -8.57 21.34 -15.24
C ALA A 56 -9.82 20.66 -14.67
N HIS A 57 -10.11 19.46 -15.16
CA HIS A 57 -11.09 18.55 -14.58
C HIS A 57 -10.38 17.62 -13.58
N VAL A 58 -10.75 17.70 -12.32
CA VAL A 58 -10.12 16.94 -11.24
C VAL A 58 -11.05 15.81 -10.81
N ALA A 59 -10.47 14.63 -10.60
CA ALA A 59 -11.11 13.48 -9.99
C ALA A 59 -10.27 13.03 -8.80
N ALA A 60 -10.88 12.88 -7.63
CA ALA A 60 -10.21 12.38 -6.44
C ALA A 60 -11.15 11.53 -5.59
N ASN A 61 -10.59 10.54 -4.90
CA ASN A 61 -11.29 9.79 -3.86
C ASN A 61 -10.37 9.61 -2.64
N ALA A 62 -10.97 9.23 -1.52
CA ALA A 62 -10.25 8.81 -0.33
C ALA A 62 -10.78 7.45 0.12
N ILE A 63 -9.91 6.66 0.74
CA ILE A 63 -10.26 5.35 1.28
C ILE A 63 -9.76 5.32 2.72
N ASP A 64 -10.60 4.90 3.65
CA ASP A 64 -10.22 4.71 5.04
C ASP A 64 -9.25 3.53 5.16
N GLU A 65 -8.01 3.81 5.56
CA GLU A 65 -7.02 2.77 5.82
C GLU A 65 -7.12 2.19 7.23
N SER A 66 -7.89 2.80 8.14
CA SER A 66 -8.03 2.30 9.52
C SER A 66 -8.79 0.96 9.60
N GLY A 67 -9.56 0.63 8.56
CA GLY A 67 -10.18 -0.69 8.39
C GLY A 67 -9.27 -1.76 7.80
N LYS A 68 -8.05 -1.40 7.37
CA LYS A 68 -7.08 -2.33 6.78
C LYS A 68 -6.13 -2.88 7.85
N ILE A 69 -5.59 -4.06 7.56
CA ILE A 69 -4.63 -4.75 8.42
C ILE A 69 -3.22 -4.20 8.10
N ASP A 70 -2.55 -3.64 9.10
CA ASP A 70 -1.20 -3.10 8.92
C ASP A 70 -0.14 -4.19 8.98
N LEU A 71 0.60 -4.38 7.89
CA LEU A 71 1.65 -5.40 7.78
C LEU A 71 2.71 -5.31 8.88
N ASN A 72 3.05 -4.09 9.30
CA ASN A 72 4.13 -3.83 10.25
C ASN A 72 3.68 -4.08 11.69
N SER A 73 2.38 -3.97 11.99
CA SER A 73 1.90 -3.99 13.38
C SER A 73 0.74 -4.95 13.68
N ALA A 74 0.20 -5.62 12.67
CA ALA A 74 -0.80 -6.67 12.83
C ALA A 74 -0.22 -7.86 13.61
N SER A 75 -1.10 -8.52 14.37
CA SER A 75 -0.76 -9.78 15.01
C SER A 75 -0.74 -10.92 14.00
N ASP A 76 0.06 -11.95 14.28
CA ASP A 76 0.15 -13.19 13.51
C ASP A 76 -1.23 -13.80 13.28
N ALA A 77 -2.09 -13.78 14.31
CA ALA A 77 -3.46 -14.30 14.24
C ALA A 77 -4.32 -13.55 13.21
N LEU A 78 -4.15 -12.24 13.09
CA LEU A 78 -4.90 -11.40 12.15
C LEU A 78 -4.41 -11.62 10.72
N LEU A 79 -3.08 -11.65 10.50
CA LEU A 79 -2.50 -11.96 9.19
C LEU A 79 -2.88 -13.36 8.74
N LYS A 80 -2.80 -14.34 9.64
CA LYS A 80 -3.23 -15.72 9.37
C LYS A 80 -4.70 -15.78 8.98
N GLY A 81 -5.58 -15.12 9.73
CA GLY A 81 -7.01 -15.05 9.42
C GLY A 81 -7.27 -14.46 8.02
N LEU A 82 -6.56 -13.40 7.63
CA LEU A 82 -6.65 -12.81 6.29
C LEU A 82 -6.19 -13.80 5.20
N LEU A 83 -5.04 -14.44 5.40
CA LEU A 83 -4.48 -15.41 4.46
C LEU A 83 -5.39 -16.63 4.26
N GLN A 84 -6.13 -17.04 5.29
CA GLN A 84 -7.13 -18.11 5.18
C GLN A 84 -8.41 -17.64 4.49
N SER A 85 -8.98 -16.52 4.94
CA SER A 85 -10.29 -16.05 4.51
C SER A 85 -10.29 -15.43 3.10
N ALA A 86 -9.36 -14.52 2.83
CA ALA A 86 -9.20 -13.89 1.53
C ALA A 86 -8.24 -14.69 0.64
N GLY A 87 -7.12 -15.16 1.20
CA GLY A 87 -6.10 -15.89 0.46
C GLY A 87 -6.43 -17.36 0.15
N GLY A 88 -7.44 -17.94 0.81
CA GLY A 88 -7.86 -19.33 0.60
C GLY A 88 -6.84 -20.38 1.06
N LEU A 89 -5.88 -20.00 1.89
CA LEU A 89 -4.86 -20.92 2.41
C LEU A 89 -5.43 -21.80 3.53
N ASP A 90 -4.92 -23.03 3.64
CA ASP A 90 -5.13 -23.84 4.84
C ASP A 90 -4.35 -23.30 6.04
N VAL A 91 -4.61 -23.87 7.23
CA VAL A 91 -4.04 -23.40 8.51
C VAL A 91 -2.51 -23.42 8.49
N ASP A 92 -1.90 -24.44 7.89
CA ASP A 92 -0.46 -24.63 7.90
C ASP A 92 0.21 -23.73 6.85
N ALA A 93 -0.36 -23.64 5.65
CA ALA A 93 0.09 -22.74 4.61
C ALA A 93 0.02 -21.28 5.03
N ALA A 94 -1.08 -20.88 5.69
CA ALA A 94 -1.20 -19.54 6.24
C ALA A 94 -0.13 -19.26 7.31
N GLN A 95 0.12 -20.22 8.21
CA GLN A 95 1.17 -20.05 9.22
C GLN A 95 2.56 -19.90 8.59
N ARG A 96 2.89 -20.70 7.57
CA ARG A 96 4.17 -20.58 6.87
C ARG A 96 4.35 -19.20 6.26
N VAL A 97 3.32 -18.66 5.60
CA VAL A 97 3.40 -17.32 5.00
C VAL A 97 3.53 -16.23 6.07
N VAL A 98 2.86 -16.36 7.22
CA VAL A 98 3.03 -15.44 8.35
C VAL A 98 4.47 -15.44 8.85
N ASP A 99 5.06 -16.62 9.11
CA ASP A 99 6.44 -16.72 9.59
C ASP A 99 7.42 -16.04 8.61
N VAL A 100 7.21 -16.18 7.30
CA VAL A 100 8.05 -15.53 6.27
C VAL A 100 7.80 -14.02 6.17
N ILE A 101 6.57 -13.55 6.41
CA ILE A 101 6.26 -12.11 6.49
C ILE A 101 6.94 -11.48 7.71
N ASP A 102 7.03 -12.20 8.82
CA ASP A 102 7.69 -11.70 10.02
C ASP A 102 9.21 -11.66 9.88
N ASP A 103 9.84 -12.72 9.36
CA ASP A 103 11.27 -12.74 9.01
C ASP A 103 11.62 -11.68 7.94
N TRP A 104 10.63 -11.22 7.14
CA TRP A 104 10.86 -10.12 6.20
C TRP A 104 11.13 -8.79 6.89
N LYS A 105 10.45 -8.52 8.01
CA LYS A 105 10.37 -7.19 8.63
C LYS A 105 11.12 -7.05 9.95
N ASP A 106 11.49 -8.15 10.61
CA ASP A 106 12.30 -8.08 11.83
C ASP A 106 13.77 -7.81 11.51
N ALA A 107 14.52 -7.29 12.48
CA ALA A 107 15.83 -6.69 12.22
C ALA A 107 17.00 -7.68 12.34
N ASP A 108 16.71 -8.93 12.71
CA ASP A 108 17.73 -9.96 12.89
C ASP A 108 17.82 -10.87 11.65
N ASP A 109 18.58 -11.96 11.75
CA ASP A 109 18.70 -12.98 10.69
C ASP A 109 18.25 -14.36 11.25
N LEU A 110 17.41 -14.35 12.30
CA LEU A 110 16.95 -15.56 12.99
C LEU A 110 15.67 -16.08 12.37
N ARG A 111 15.86 -17.01 11.44
CA ARG A 111 14.76 -17.72 10.80
C ARG A 111 13.77 -18.35 11.80
N ARG A 112 12.49 -18.01 11.67
CA ARG A 112 11.37 -18.67 12.37
C ARG A 112 11.18 -20.13 11.95
N PRO A 113 10.41 -20.95 12.70
CA PRO A 113 10.22 -22.37 12.41
C PRO A 113 9.83 -22.68 10.96
N ASN A 114 8.98 -21.85 10.35
CA ASN A 114 8.65 -21.96 8.92
C ASN A 114 8.98 -20.70 8.12
N GLY A 115 9.79 -19.81 8.70
CA GLY A 115 10.18 -18.55 8.08
C GLY A 115 11.23 -18.75 6.99
N ALA A 116 11.74 -17.64 6.48
CA ALA A 116 12.75 -17.66 5.43
C ALA A 116 13.66 -16.42 5.53
N GLU A 117 14.96 -16.70 5.56
CA GLU A 117 16.00 -15.69 5.67
C GLU A 117 16.85 -15.61 4.40
N ALA A 118 17.86 -14.74 4.37
CA ALA A 118 18.74 -14.59 3.20
C ALA A 118 19.22 -15.93 2.56
N PRO A 119 19.59 -16.99 3.32
CA PRO A 119 19.95 -18.28 2.72
C PRO A 119 18.79 -18.97 1.99
N ASP A 120 17.55 -18.86 2.48
CA ASP A 120 16.37 -19.47 1.86
C ASP A 120 16.01 -18.78 0.54
N TYR A 121 16.13 -17.45 0.50
CA TYR A 121 15.92 -16.68 -0.74
C TYR A 121 16.99 -17.01 -1.79
N GLN A 122 18.25 -17.14 -1.37
CA GLN A 122 19.34 -17.57 -2.24
C GLN A 122 19.12 -19.00 -2.76
N ALA A 123 18.67 -19.93 -1.90
CA ALA A 123 18.35 -21.30 -2.30
C ALA A 123 17.18 -21.36 -3.29
N ALA A 124 16.24 -20.41 -3.21
CA ALA A 124 15.17 -20.22 -4.18
C ALA A 124 15.62 -19.56 -5.51
N GLY A 125 16.91 -19.22 -5.64
CA GLY A 125 17.48 -18.59 -6.83
C GLY A 125 17.19 -17.09 -6.96
N LEU A 126 16.74 -16.45 -5.88
CA LEU A 126 16.47 -15.02 -5.85
C LEU A 126 17.77 -14.24 -5.61
N THR A 127 17.91 -13.10 -6.27
CA THR A 127 19.10 -12.21 -6.14
C THR A 127 18.96 -11.20 -5.01
N TYR A 128 17.87 -11.25 -4.28
CA TYR A 128 17.54 -10.36 -3.17
C TYR A 128 17.27 -11.21 -1.93
N LYS A 129 17.26 -10.56 -0.77
CA LYS A 129 17.02 -11.14 0.54
C LYS A 129 15.85 -10.42 1.23
N PRO A 130 15.35 -10.89 2.37
CA PRO A 130 14.38 -10.13 3.14
C PRO A 130 14.95 -8.75 3.52
N ALA A 131 14.04 -7.78 3.74
CA ALA A 131 14.43 -6.40 3.98
C ALA A 131 15.11 -6.23 5.34
N ASN A 132 14.74 -7.07 6.30
CA ASN A 132 15.06 -7.00 7.71
C ASN A 132 14.72 -5.60 8.28
N ALA A 133 13.59 -5.08 7.82
CA ALA A 133 13.09 -3.75 8.11
C ALA A 133 11.57 -3.69 7.85
N PRO A 134 10.83 -2.77 8.52
CA PRO A 134 9.42 -2.57 8.24
C PRO A 134 9.13 -2.38 6.74
N PHE A 135 7.98 -2.90 6.29
CA PHE A 135 7.49 -2.70 4.94
C PHE A 135 7.30 -1.19 4.68
N GLU A 136 7.89 -0.67 3.61
CA GLU A 136 7.67 0.70 3.14
C GLU A 136 6.45 0.79 2.22
N SER A 137 6.05 -0.34 1.64
CA SER A 137 4.83 -0.45 0.83
C SER A 137 4.21 -1.84 0.87
N VAL A 138 2.90 -1.93 0.67
CA VAL A 138 2.20 -3.23 0.50
C VAL A 138 2.76 -4.00 -0.71
N ALA A 139 3.28 -3.31 -1.73
CA ALA A 139 3.83 -3.93 -2.94
C ALA A 139 5.06 -4.80 -2.69
N GLU A 140 5.84 -4.53 -1.64
CA GLU A 140 6.97 -5.36 -1.23
C GLU A 140 6.56 -6.77 -0.84
N LEU A 141 5.30 -6.99 -0.42
CA LEU A 141 4.77 -8.32 -0.11
C LEU A 141 4.97 -9.30 -1.28
N ARG A 142 5.01 -8.82 -2.53
CA ARG A 142 5.30 -9.67 -3.71
C ARG A 142 6.69 -10.32 -3.69
N ARG A 143 7.62 -9.77 -2.92
CA ARG A 143 8.98 -10.30 -2.78
C ARG A 143 9.09 -11.33 -1.68
N VAL A 144 8.14 -11.38 -0.75
CA VAL A 144 8.08 -12.36 0.35
C VAL A 144 8.00 -13.77 -0.25
N LEU A 145 8.90 -14.65 0.19
CA LEU A 145 8.99 -16.01 -0.32
C LEU A 145 7.68 -16.78 -0.09
N GLY A 146 7.16 -17.42 -1.15
CA GLY A 146 5.87 -18.10 -1.10
C GLY A 146 4.65 -17.21 -1.39
N MET A 147 4.83 -15.89 -1.52
CA MET A 147 3.76 -14.98 -1.95
C MET A 147 3.53 -15.10 -3.47
N THR A 148 2.51 -15.85 -3.88
CA THR A 148 2.13 -15.96 -5.29
C THR A 148 1.40 -14.70 -5.76
N ALA A 149 1.38 -14.44 -7.07
CA ALA A 149 0.63 -13.32 -7.64
C ALA A 149 -0.87 -13.37 -7.32
N THR A 150 -1.46 -14.57 -7.32
CA THR A 150 -2.87 -14.78 -6.94
C THR A 150 -3.11 -14.49 -5.47
N LEU A 151 -2.25 -14.98 -4.58
CA LEU A 151 -2.36 -14.73 -3.14
C LEU A 151 -2.22 -13.23 -2.85
N TYR A 152 -1.21 -12.59 -3.43
CA TYR A 152 -1.02 -11.14 -3.32
C TYR A 152 -2.25 -10.36 -3.75
N ALA A 153 -2.81 -10.68 -4.93
CA ALA A 153 -4.00 -10.00 -5.45
C ALA A 153 -5.22 -10.18 -4.54
N ALA A 154 -5.34 -11.32 -3.85
CA ALA A 154 -6.44 -11.59 -2.94
C ALA A 154 -6.34 -10.82 -1.61
N VAL A 155 -5.12 -10.52 -1.14
CA VAL A 155 -4.91 -9.92 0.21
C VAL A 155 -4.51 -8.45 0.18
N ALA A 156 -3.92 -7.95 -0.91
CA ALA A 156 -3.32 -6.62 -0.95
C ALA A 156 -4.29 -5.48 -0.63
N ASP A 157 -5.55 -5.58 -1.07
CA ASP A 157 -6.55 -4.53 -0.85
C ASP A 157 -7.02 -4.44 0.62
N HIS A 158 -6.74 -5.48 1.42
CA HIS A 158 -7.04 -5.53 2.84
C HIS A 158 -5.87 -5.06 3.72
N LEU A 159 -4.74 -4.69 3.12
CA LEU A 159 -3.49 -4.39 3.82
C LEU A 159 -3.10 -2.91 3.70
N THR A 160 -2.40 -2.41 4.72
CA THR A 160 -1.72 -1.10 4.73
C THR A 160 -0.35 -1.23 5.41
N VAL A 161 0.46 -0.17 5.35
CA VAL A 161 1.69 0.01 6.13
C VAL A 161 1.63 1.28 7.00
N PHE A 162 0.48 1.97 7.04
CA PHE A 162 0.33 3.33 7.59
C PHE A 162 -0.55 3.44 8.84
N SER A 163 -1.02 2.34 9.44
CA SER A 163 -2.03 2.46 10.53
C SER A 163 -1.48 3.04 11.84
N LYS A 164 -0.15 3.12 11.99
CA LYS A 164 0.52 3.69 13.18
C LYS A 164 1.53 4.80 12.89
N SER A 165 1.56 5.33 11.67
CA SER A 165 2.32 6.56 11.38
C SER A 165 1.45 7.77 11.75
N PRO A 166 1.88 8.63 12.70
CA PRO A 166 1.16 9.85 13.06
C PRO A 166 1.07 10.85 11.90
#